data_AF-A0A1D2NXA0-F1
#
_entry.id   AF-A0A1D2NXA0-F1
#
_cell.length_a   1.000
_cell.length_b   1.000
_cell.length_c   1.000
_cell.angle_alpha   90.00
_cell.angle_beta   90.00
_cell.angle_gamma   90.00
#
_symmetry.space_group_name_H-M   'P 1'
#
loop_
_entity.id
_entity.type
_entity.pdbx_description
1 polymer ?
#
loop_
_entity_poly.entity_id
_entity_poly.type
_entity_poly.pdbx_seq_one_letter_code
_entity_poly.pdbx_strand_id
1 'polypeptide(L)'
;MIDLNNKKFIALQNSENGEVSQQTCFHYFQQGKMIWAEYGGGEIAKGFLIGKWINETHIEFTYQHLNKKLENRFGRCVTLFQYTEQSKLLGIERWQWLDTLEKGESQIIEIE
;
A
#
# COMPACT_ATOMS: atom_id res chain seq x y z
N MET A 1 -9.44 -3.49 -15.13
CA MET A 1 -8.97 -3.37 -13.73
C MET A 1 -8.49 -4.72 -13.30
N ILE A 2 -7.35 -4.77 -12.62
CA ILE A 2 -6.79 -6.01 -12.08
C ILE A 2 -7.64 -6.41 -10.86
N ASP A 3 -7.88 -7.71 -10.65
CA ASP A 3 -8.55 -8.18 -9.44
C ASP A 3 -7.52 -8.31 -8.31
N LEU A 4 -7.65 -7.49 -7.27
CA LEU A 4 -6.78 -7.52 -6.08
C LEU A 4 -7.36 -8.33 -4.93
N ASN A 5 -8.54 -8.95 -5.10
CA ASN A 5 -9.20 -9.63 -4.00
C ASN A 5 -8.39 -10.81 -3.48
N ASN A 6 -8.16 -10.87 -2.17
CA ASN A 6 -7.34 -11.85 -1.48
C ASN A 6 -5.86 -11.88 -1.88
N LYS A 7 -5.39 -10.85 -2.61
CA LYS A 7 -3.96 -10.75 -2.93
C LYS A 7 -3.17 -10.22 -1.75
N LYS A 8 -1.94 -10.69 -1.63
CA LYS A 8 -1.01 -10.26 -0.59
C LYS A 8 0.21 -9.61 -1.21
N PHE A 9 0.72 -8.60 -0.53
CA PHE A 9 1.90 -7.86 -0.98
C PHE A 9 2.87 -7.63 0.17
N ILE A 10 4.15 -7.52 -0.18
CA ILE A 10 5.20 -7.02 0.71
C ILE A 10 5.89 -5.82 0.04
N ALA A 11 6.48 -4.92 0.83
CA ALA A 11 7.27 -3.85 0.24
C ALA A 11 8.62 -4.35 -0.27
N LEU A 12 8.95 -4.03 -1.50
CA LEU A 12 10.27 -4.25 -2.10
C LEU A 12 11.23 -3.12 -1.74
N GLN A 13 10.75 -1.88 -1.86
CA GLN A 13 11.53 -0.66 -1.68
C GLN A 13 10.64 0.41 -1.07
N ASN A 14 11.24 1.27 -0.24
CA ASN A 14 10.58 2.44 0.31
C ASN A 14 11.61 3.57 0.44
N SER A 15 11.18 4.80 0.19
CA SER A 15 11.97 5.99 0.48
C SER A 15 12.28 6.11 1.99
N GLU A 16 13.39 6.76 2.35
CA GLU A 16 13.90 6.86 3.74
C GLU A 16 12.87 7.38 4.76
N ASN A 17 11.91 8.20 4.31
CA ASN A 17 10.89 8.81 5.18
C ASN A 17 9.62 7.97 5.34
N GLY A 18 9.60 6.74 4.80
CA GLY A 18 8.48 5.81 4.92
C GLY A 18 8.72 4.75 5.99
N GLU A 19 7.66 4.33 6.69
CA GLU A 19 7.76 3.33 7.78
C GLU A 19 7.54 1.88 7.31
N VAL A 20 7.17 1.68 6.04
CA VAL A 20 6.94 0.36 5.45
C VAL A 20 8.27 -0.30 5.11
N SER A 21 8.40 -1.60 5.40
CA SER A 21 9.58 -2.41 5.06
C SER A 21 9.19 -3.76 4.46
N GLN A 22 10.18 -4.59 4.09
CA GLN A 22 9.95 -5.97 3.62
C GLN A 22 9.21 -6.86 4.64
N GLN A 23 9.17 -6.46 5.91
CA GLN A 23 8.43 -7.15 6.95
C GLN A 23 6.94 -6.75 6.98
N THR A 24 6.57 -5.67 6.29
CA THR A 24 5.18 -5.21 6.22
C THR A 24 4.44 -6.00 5.15
N CYS A 25 3.42 -6.74 5.57
CA CYS A 25 2.54 -7.48 4.68
C CYS A 25 1.19 -6.79 4.58
N PHE A 26 0.67 -6.69 3.36
CA PHE A 26 -0.62 -6.09 3.04
C PHE A 26 -1.57 -7.18 2.52
N HIS A 27 -2.78 -7.27 3.07
CA HIS A 27 -3.81 -8.21 2.63
C HIS A 27 -4.96 -7.43 2.00
N TYR A 28 -5.06 -7.49 0.67
CA TYR A 28 -6.01 -6.72 -0.12
C TYR A 28 -7.35 -7.45 -0.29
N PHE A 29 -8.40 -6.64 -0.32
CA PHE A 29 -9.77 -7.04 -0.63
C PHE A 29 -10.35 -6.07 -1.65
N GLN A 30 -11.22 -6.60 -2.51
CA GLN A 30 -11.82 -5.83 -3.59
C GLN A 30 -13.30 -6.16 -3.74
N GLN A 31 -14.11 -5.11 -3.93
CA GLN A 31 -15.51 -5.22 -4.33
C GLN A 31 -15.82 -4.16 -5.40
N GLY A 32 -15.92 -4.60 -6.65
CA GLY A 32 -16.08 -3.71 -7.80
C GLY A 32 -14.88 -2.75 -7.91
N LYS A 33 -15.13 -1.44 -7.80
CA LYS A 33 -14.07 -0.42 -7.81
C LYS A 33 -13.46 -0.16 -6.44
N MET A 34 -14.12 -0.58 -5.35
CA MET A 34 -13.67 -0.33 -3.98
C MET A 34 -12.58 -1.32 -3.59
N ILE A 35 -11.52 -0.81 -2.96
CA ILE A 35 -10.36 -1.58 -2.52
C ILE A 35 -10.05 -1.19 -1.07
N TRP A 36 -9.72 -2.18 -0.25
CA TRP A 36 -9.17 -1.94 1.08
C TRP A 36 -8.16 -3.02 1.43
N ALA A 37 -7.28 -2.72 2.38
CA ALA A 37 -6.36 -3.71 2.92
C ALA A 37 -6.07 -3.45 4.40
N GLU A 38 -5.85 -4.54 5.13
CA GLU A 38 -5.17 -4.48 6.42
C GLU A 38 -3.69 -4.78 6.20
N TYR A 39 -2.83 -4.13 6.97
CA TYR A 39 -1.39 -4.35 6.88
C TYR A 39 -0.70 -4.23 8.23
N GLY A 40 0.48 -4.84 8.34
CA GLY A 40 1.28 -4.82 9.55
C GLY A 40 2.61 -5.54 9.37
N GLY A 41 3.49 -5.36 10.35
CA GLY A 41 4.86 -5.88 10.34
C GLY A 41 5.90 -4.79 10.11
N GLY A 42 7.15 -5.07 10.51
CA GLY A 42 8.17 -4.02 10.64
C GLY A 42 7.87 -3.09 11.81
N GLU A 43 7.85 -1.79 11.55
CA GLU A 43 7.51 -0.74 12.53
C GLU A 43 6.00 -0.51 12.67
N ILE A 44 5.19 -1.15 11.82
CA ILE A 44 3.73 -0.99 11.81
C ILE A 44 3.09 -2.07 12.70
N ALA A 45 2.39 -1.64 13.75
CA ALA A 45 1.66 -2.52 14.64
C ALA A 45 0.32 -2.97 14.03
N LYS A 46 -0.46 -2.02 13.48
CA LYS A 46 -1.68 -2.30 12.72
C LYS A 46 -1.99 -1.13 11.79
N GLY A 47 -2.26 -1.44 10.53
CA GLY A 47 -2.61 -0.47 9.50
C GLY A 47 -3.84 -0.87 8.70
N PHE A 48 -4.49 0.15 8.14
CA PHE A 48 -5.61 0.00 7.22
C PHE A 48 -5.50 1.02 6.10
N LEU A 49 -5.85 0.61 4.89
CA LEU A 49 -6.01 1.48 3.72
C LEU A 49 -7.34 1.22 3.05
N ILE A 50 -7.90 2.26 2.44
CA ILE A 50 -9.14 2.20 1.67
C ILE A 50 -9.09 3.17 0.51
N GLY A 51 -9.67 2.77 -0.61
CA GLY A 51 -9.59 3.53 -1.85
C GLY A 51 -10.43 2.96 -2.97
N LYS A 52 -10.12 3.41 -4.19
CA LYS A 52 -10.84 3.01 -5.39
C LYS A 52 -10.00 3.05 -6.66
N TRP A 53 -10.27 2.13 -7.58
CA TRP A 53 -9.78 2.23 -8.95
C TRP A 53 -10.25 3.56 -9.58
N ILE A 54 -9.29 4.38 -10.02
CA ILE A 54 -9.56 5.63 -10.73
C ILE A 54 -9.44 5.46 -12.25
N ASN A 55 -8.71 4.44 -12.69
CA ASN A 55 -8.67 3.95 -14.08
C ASN A 55 -8.28 2.46 -14.08
N GLU A 56 -7.88 1.90 -15.22
CA GLU A 56 -7.60 0.46 -15.34
C GLU A 56 -6.36 -0.03 -14.59
N THR A 57 -5.42 0.89 -14.30
CA THR A 57 -4.09 0.59 -13.76
C THR A 57 -3.76 1.38 -12.48
N HIS A 58 -4.54 2.41 -12.12
CA HIS A 58 -4.29 3.24 -10.94
C HIS A 58 -5.40 3.13 -9.89
N ILE A 59 -4.97 3.11 -8.63
CA ILE A 59 -5.83 3.22 -7.46
C ILE A 59 -5.43 4.46 -6.65
N GLU A 60 -6.43 5.18 -6.15
CA GLU A 60 -6.26 6.23 -5.15
C GLU A 60 -6.69 5.71 -3.78
N PHE A 61 -5.83 5.87 -2.77
CA PHE A 61 -6.03 5.41 -1.39
C PHE A 61 -5.87 6.54 -0.38
N THR A 62 -6.58 6.41 0.75
CA THR A 62 -6.14 6.94 2.04
C THR A 62 -5.71 5.77 2.92
N TYR A 63 -4.74 6.02 3.79
CA TYR A 63 -4.23 5.01 4.71
C TYR A 63 -3.96 5.62 6.08
N GLN A 64 -4.02 4.77 7.09
CA GLN A 64 -3.64 5.10 8.45
C GLN A 64 -3.06 3.88 9.15
N HIS A 65 -2.19 4.09 10.12
CA HIS A 65 -1.72 3.04 10.99
C HIS A 65 -1.27 3.55 12.34
N LEU A 66 -1.14 2.59 13.26
CA LEU A 66 -0.42 2.74 14.51
C LEU A 66 0.96 2.10 14.35
N ASN A 67 2.02 2.87 14.62
CA ASN A 67 3.37 2.31 14.66
C ASN A 67 3.67 1.66 16.02
N LYS A 68 4.84 1.04 16.17
CA LYS A 68 5.27 0.39 17.44
C LYS A 68 5.45 1.35 18.61
N LYS A 69 5.54 2.66 18.35
CA LYS A 69 5.57 3.71 19.38
C LYS A 69 4.16 4.17 19.78
N LEU A 70 3.11 3.56 19.24
CA LEU A 70 1.71 3.94 19.44
C LEU A 70 1.37 5.34 18.89
N GLU A 71 2.11 5.79 17.88
CA GLU A 71 1.84 7.04 17.17
C GLU A 71 0.90 6.77 15.99
N ASN A 72 -0.11 7.63 15.83
CA ASN A 72 -1.01 7.57 14.68
C ASN A 72 -0.34 8.24 13.48
N ARG A 73 -0.26 7.52 12.36
CA ARG A 73 0.18 8.06 11.08
C ARG A 73 -0.96 7.94 10.07
N PHE A 74 -1.12 8.94 9.20
CA PHE A 74 -2.16 8.95 8.18
C PHE A 74 -1.71 9.70 6.92
N GLY A 75 -2.11 9.18 5.77
CA GLY A 75 -1.65 9.68 4.48
C GLY A 75 -2.59 9.36 3.33
N ARG A 76 -2.20 9.81 2.15
CA ARG A 76 -2.84 9.48 0.86
C ARG A 76 -1.83 8.91 -0.11
N CYS A 77 -2.26 8.05 -1.00
CA CYS A 77 -1.40 7.39 -1.97
C CYS A 77 -2.10 7.22 -3.31
N VAL A 78 -1.33 7.28 -4.40
CA VAL A 78 -1.73 6.77 -5.71
C VAL A 78 -0.80 5.61 -6.07
N THR A 79 -1.38 4.46 -6.38
CA THR A 79 -0.64 3.24 -6.73
C THR A 79 -0.93 2.85 -8.17
N LEU A 80 0.13 2.67 -8.97
CA LEU A 80 0.08 2.05 -10.30
C LEU A 80 0.35 0.55 -10.15
N PHE A 81 -0.56 -0.29 -10.61
CA PHE A 81 -0.38 -1.74 -10.69
C PHE A 81 -0.04 -2.20 -12.10
N GLN A 82 0.98 -3.05 -12.21
CA GLN A 82 1.40 -3.69 -13.46
C GLN A 82 1.90 -5.12 -13.20
N TYR A 83 1.84 -5.97 -14.23
CA TYR A 83 2.46 -7.30 -14.16
C TYR A 83 3.96 -7.23 -14.43
N THR A 84 4.73 -8.00 -13.68
CA THR A 84 6.15 -8.28 -13.96
C THR A 84 6.29 -9.35 -15.04
N GLU A 85 7.51 -9.55 -15.54
CA GLU A 85 7.83 -10.64 -16.48
C GLU A 85 7.51 -12.04 -15.90
N GLN A 86 7.49 -12.16 -14.57
CA GLN A 86 7.16 -13.38 -13.85
C GLN A 86 5.67 -13.50 -13.51
N SER A 87 4.81 -12.68 -14.13
CA SER A 87 3.36 -12.66 -13.90
C SER A 87 2.92 -12.36 -12.46
N LYS A 88 3.81 -11.75 -11.66
CA LYS A 88 3.47 -11.19 -10.34
C LYS A 88 3.01 -9.74 -10.49
N LEU A 89 2.14 -9.27 -9.61
CA LEU A 89 1.76 -7.86 -9.58
C LEU A 89 2.77 -7.01 -8.81
N LEU A 90 3.22 -5.93 -9.46
CA LEU A 90 4.01 -4.87 -8.87
C LEU A 90 3.14 -3.63 -8.71
N GLY A 91 3.07 -3.10 -7.49
CA GLY A 91 2.50 -1.79 -7.18
C GLY A 91 3.60 -0.75 -7.04
N ILE A 92 3.54 0.32 -7.83
CA ILE A 92 4.40 1.50 -7.71
C ILE A 92 3.59 2.60 -7.04
N GLU A 93 4.04 3.02 -5.86
CA GLU A 93 3.28 3.86 -4.94
C GLU A 93 3.88 5.25 -4.84
N ARG A 94 3.03 6.28 -4.92
CA ARG A 94 3.38 7.66 -4.60
C ARG A 94 2.52 8.13 -3.45
N TRP A 95 3.12 8.29 -2.28
CA TRP A 95 2.40 8.62 -1.07
C TRP A 95 2.76 10.00 -0.55
N GLN A 96 1.85 10.55 0.27
CA GLN A 96 2.03 11.80 0.99
C GLN A 96 1.43 11.68 2.39
N TRP A 97 2.23 12.01 3.40
CA TRP A 97 1.77 12.22 4.76
C TRP A 97 0.86 13.45 4.84
N LEU A 98 -0.25 13.37 5.57
CA LEU A 98 -1.21 14.47 5.64
C LEU A 98 -0.93 15.44 6.80
N ASP A 99 -0.11 15.03 7.76
CA ASP A 99 0.36 15.84 8.88
C ASP A 99 1.63 16.64 8.53
N THR A 100 2.67 15.97 8.03
CA THR A 100 3.97 16.59 7.70
C THR A 100 4.07 17.09 6.27
N LEU A 101 3.11 16.71 5.40
CA LEU A 101 3.08 16.98 3.96
C LEU A 101 4.25 16.37 3.16
N GLU A 102 5.13 15.62 3.82
CA GLU A 102 6.23 14.90 3.20
C GLU A 102 5.71 13.85 2.23
N LYS A 103 6.49 13.60 1.19
CA LYS A 103 6.15 12.70 0.09
C LYS A 103 7.22 11.65 -0.05
N GLY A 104 6.84 10.51 -0.60
CA GLY A 104 7.77 9.44 -0.90
C GLY A 104 7.23 8.53 -1.99
N GLU A 105 8.11 7.63 -2.41
CA GLU A 105 7.78 6.57 -3.34
C GLU A 105 8.13 5.22 -2.71
N SER A 106 7.31 4.22 -2.98
CA SER A 106 7.52 2.84 -2.55
C SER A 106 7.10 1.87 -3.64
N GLN A 107 7.55 0.63 -3.51
CA GLN A 107 7.15 -0.45 -4.38
C GLN A 107 6.72 -1.64 -3.54
N ILE A 108 5.60 -2.26 -3.92
CA ILE A 108 5.10 -3.49 -3.32
C ILE A 108 5.02 -4.59 -4.38
N ILE A 109 5.30 -5.83 -4.00
CA ILE A 109 5.22 -7.00 -4.89
C ILE A 109 4.28 -8.04 -4.32
N GLU A 110 3.54 -8.68 -5.21
CA GLU A 110 2.69 -9.81 -4.89
C GLU A 110 3.49 -11.01 -4.38
N ILE A 111 2.94 -11.64 -3.35
CA ILE A 111 3.43 -12.89 -2.76
C ILE A 111 2.31 -13.94 -2.77
N GLU A 112 2.69 -15.20 -2.63
CA GLU A 112 1.78 -16.36 -2.53
C GLU A 112 1.04 -16.42 -1.18
#